data_AF-A0A1N6TBD0-F1
#
_entry.id   AF-A0A1N6TBD0-F1
#
_cell.length_a   1.000
_cell.length_b   1.000
_cell.length_c   1.000
_cell.angle_alpha   90.00
_cell.angle_beta   90.00
_cell.angle_gamma   90.00
#
_symmetry.space_group_name_H-M   'P 1'
#
loop_
_entity.id
_entity.type
_entity.pdbx_description
1 polymer ?
#
loop_
_entity_poly.entity_id
_entity_poly.type
_entity_poly.pdbx_seq_one_letter_code
_entity_poly.pdbx_strand_id
1 'polypeptide(L)'
;MNMTIKTSNNRNAFAALLSAMLGSFRHWRLMLLAWLAGLIAATFFARPVFGLFNQALGQNPDAARIVSAQDIAPIADSVMTLGDGAGSHGLLNIGQGLMSAIMIAVLLTPWLTGMLVASLREGRSLRFGELWAGGWREYGRQFRLMLVALIPWAVVGLIAVLASFWARHGNDTRILASIGEQRNSIVMWVVGITSLLCWISIESARAAFAADTGLRSAFRAWLRGLMLMLRRPLSVLLVVIATVAIGVGLAMLLQQPAMRSVTSSAGLVWILAQLAVFALWWARIARLSALTSISPLPPAPQVAVADAIIVDGTSPASEPASA
;
A
#
# COMPACT_ATOMS: atom_id res chain seq x y z
N MET A 1 -18.35 -33.87 -29.29
CA MET A 1 -19.16 -32.66 -29.05
C MET A 1 -18.59 -31.96 -27.82
N ASN A 2 -17.63 -31.06 -28.03
CA ASN A 2 -16.82 -30.47 -26.97
C ASN A 2 -17.60 -29.40 -26.22
N MET A 3 -17.96 -29.70 -24.97
CA MET A 3 -18.52 -28.75 -24.03
C MET A 3 -17.39 -27.85 -23.53
N THR A 4 -17.07 -26.81 -24.29
CA THR A 4 -16.23 -25.70 -23.83
C THR A 4 -16.96 -25.04 -22.67
N ILE A 5 -16.58 -25.39 -21.43
CA ILE A 5 -17.00 -24.66 -20.24
C ILE A 5 -16.31 -23.30 -20.33
N LYS A 6 -17.00 -22.36 -20.96
CA LYS A 6 -16.69 -20.94 -20.89
C LYS A 6 -17.01 -20.55 -19.45
N THR A 7 -16.06 -20.74 -18.53
CA THR A 7 -16.15 -20.18 -17.19
C THR A 7 -16.22 -18.67 -17.36
N SER A 8 -17.44 -18.13 -17.41
CA SER A 8 -17.72 -16.72 -17.30
C SER A 8 -17.30 -16.32 -15.89
N ASN A 9 -16.01 -16.06 -15.72
CA ASN A 9 -15.41 -15.56 -14.49
C ASN A 9 -15.78 -14.07 -14.32
N ASN A 10 -17.08 -13.82 -14.23
CA ASN A 10 -17.71 -12.58 -13.84
C ASN A 10 -17.97 -12.66 -12.33
N ARG A 11 -16.94 -13.03 -11.55
CA ARG A 11 -16.99 -12.79 -10.10
C ARG A 11 -17.18 -11.30 -9.93
N ASN A 12 -18.37 -10.91 -9.46
CA ASN A 12 -18.71 -9.53 -9.18
C ASN A 12 -17.61 -8.90 -8.31
N ALA A 13 -17.05 -7.76 -8.73
CA ALA A 13 -15.97 -7.09 -7.99
C ALA A 13 -16.34 -6.86 -6.51
N PHE A 14 -17.63 -6.69 -6.24
CA PHE A 14 -18.19 -6.61 -4.89
C PHE A 14 -18.03 -7.90 -4.07
N ALA A 15 -18.36 -9.07 -4.64
CA ALA A 15 -18.16 -10.35 -3.98
C ALA A 15 -16.67 -10.63 -3.73
N ALA A 16 -15.82 -10.23 -4.69
CA ALA A 16 -14.38 -10.29 -4.57
C ALA A 16 -13.86 -9.42 -3.42
N LEU A 17 -14.39 -8.19 -3.29
CA LEU A 17 -14.07 -7.28 -2.20
C LEU A 17 -14.52 -7.84 -0.84
N LEU A 18 -15.78 -8.29 -0.72
CA LEU A 18 -16.33 -8.76 0.55
C LEU A 18 -15.58 -10.01 1.04
N SER A 19 -15.34 -10.97 0.15
CA SER A 19 -14.56 -12.17 0.47
C SER A 19 -13.12 -11.85 0.83
N ALA A 20 -12.49 -10.88 0.15
CA ALA A 20 -11.15 -10.43 0.50
C ALA A 20 -11.09 -9.72 1.85
N MET A 21 -12.08 -8.89 2.20
CA MET A 21 -12.15 -8.21 3.51
C MET A 21 -12.26 -9.22 4.65
N LEU A 22 -13.18 -10.18 4.54
CA LEU A 22 -13.37 -11.23 5.54
C LEU A 22 -12.16 -12.17 5.60
N GLY A 23 -11.62 -12.56 4.44
CA GLY A 23 -10.46 -13.45 4.34
C GLY A 23 -9.16 -12.84 4.87
N SER A 24 -9.06 -11.51 4.92
CA SER A 24 -7.84 -10.81 5.38
C SER A 24 -7.53 -11.06 6.84
N PHE A 25 -8.53 -11.30 7.69
CA PHE A 25 -8.32 -11.64 9.11
C PHE A 25 -7.51 -12.92 9.30
N ARG A 26 -7.55 -13.85 8.33
CA ARG A 26 -6.73 -15.07 8.35
C ARG A 26 -5.23 -14.79 8.29
N HIS A 27 -4.84 -13.60 7.80
CA HIS A 27 -3.45 -13.16 7.66
C HIS A 27 -2.96 -12.30 8.85
N TRP A 28 -3.54 -12.47 10.04
CA TRP A 28 -3.18 -11.69 11.24
C TRP A 28 -1.69 -11.71 11.59
N ARG A 29 -0.99 -12.84 11.35
CA ARG A 29 0.46 -12.94 11.58
C ARG A 29 1.27 -11.97 10.70
N LEU A 30 0.83 -11.79 9.46
CA LEU A 30 1.43 -10.80 8.56
C LEU A 30 1.13 -9.39 9.03
N MET A 31 -0.09 -9.12 9.50
CA MET A 31 -0.45 -7.83 10.08
C MET A 31 0.44 -7.50 11.29
N LEU A 32 0.70 -8.48 12.16
CA LEU A 32 1.58 -8.32 13.33
C LEU A 32 3.03 -8.01 12.91
N LEU A 33 3.58 -8.75 11.94
CA LEU A 33 4.92 -8.47 11.41
C LEU A 33 5.02 -7.10 10.74
N ALA A 34 3.99 -6.73 9.98
CA ALA A 34 3.93 -5.45 9.30
C ALA A 34 3.76 -4.29 10.29
N TRP A 35 3.02 -4.51 11.38
CA TRP A 35 2.92 -3.58 12.51
C TRP A 35 4.28 -3.42 13.23
N LEU A 36 4.97 -4.51 13.55
CA LEU A 36 6.32 -4.46 14.14
C LEU A 36 7.32 -3.72 13.25
N ALA A 37 7.29 -4.00 11.95
CA ALA A 37 8.13 -3.29 10.97
C ALA A 37 7.80 -1.79 10.91
N GLY A 38 6.52 -1.44 10.99
CA GLY A 38 6.06 -0.06 11.09
C GLY A 38 6.54 0.63 12.37
N LEU A 39 6.54 -0.07 13.51
CA LEU A 39 7.09 0.46 14.76
C LEU A 39 8.57 0.80 14.66
N ILE A 40 9.36 -0.02 13.94
CA ILE A 40 10.78 0.30 13.72
C ILE A 40 10.90 1.66 13.03
N ALA A 41 10.24 1.88 11.89
CA ALA A 41 10.28 3.18 11.21
C ALA A 41 9.75 4.33 12.10
N ALA A 42 8.66 4.07 12.85
CA ALA A 42 8.09 5.04 13.76
C ALA A 42 9.06 5.43 14.90
N THR A 43 9.86 4.49 15.41
CA THR A 43 10.85 4.80 16.48
C THR A 43 11.94 5.77 16.03
N PHE A 44 12.40 5.65 14.78
CA PHE A 44 13.38 6.58 14.20
C PHE A 44 12.80 7.98 14.01
N PHE A 45 11.51 8.08 13.66
CA PHE A 45 10.82 9.36 13.56
C PHE A 45 10.45 9.95 14.93
N ALA A 46 10.08 9.11 15.91
CA ALA A 46 9.62 9.57 17.21
C ALA A 46 10.72 10.29 18.00
N ARG A 47 11.97 9.82 17.92
CA ARG A 47 13.12 10.38 18.65
C ARG A 47 13.31 11.89 18.44
N PRO A 48 13.49 12.42 17.22
CA PRO A 48 13.66 13.86 17.01
C PRO A 48 12.41 14.64 17.43
N VAL A 49 11.21 14.09 17.21
CA VAL A 49 9.96 14.74 17.60
C VAL A 49 9.88 14.90 19.11
N PHE A 50 10.18 13.85 19.88
CA PHE A 50 10.26 13.95 21.34
C PHE A 50 11.36 14.91 21.79
N GLY A 51 12.49 14.95 21.09
CA GLY A 51 13.56 15.92 21.34
C GLY A 51 13.09 17.37 21.23
N LEU A 52 12.34 17.70 20.18
CA LEU A 52 11.73 19.04 20.02
C LEU A 52 10.74 19.35 21.14
N PHE A 53 9.83 18.43 21.44
CA PHE A 53 8.84 18.66 22.49
C PHE A 53 9.51 18.85 23.85
N ASN A 54 10.56 18.11 24.14
CA ASN A 54 11.33 18.27 25.37
C ASN A 54 12.08 19.62 25.42
N GLN A 55 12.57 20.12 24.28
CA GLN A 55 13.17 21.45 24.21
C GLN A 55 12.14 22.58 24.35
N ALA A 56 10.97 22.44 23.71
CA ALA A 56 9.91 23.45 23.72
C ALA A 56 9.15 23.50 25.06
N LEU A 57 8.86 22.35 25.66
CA LEU A 57 8.00 22.25 26.84
C LEU A 57 8.76 21.85 28.11
N GLY A 58 9.90 21.16 28.00
CA GLY A 58 10.61 20.61 29.17
C GLY A 58 11.19 21.67 30.11
N GLN A 59 11.36 22.91 29.64
CA GLN A 59 11.80 24.04 30.46
C GLN A 59 10.63 24.94 30.93
N ASN A 60 9.41 24.67 30.47
CA ASN A 60 8.26 25.52 30.74
C ASN A 60 7.51 25.03 31.99
N PRO A 61 7.51 25.78 33.11
CA PRO A 61 6.87 25.35 34.36
C PRO A 61 5.35 25.14 34.19
N ASP A 62 4.74 25.78 33.19
CA ASP A 62 3.33 25.67 32.85
C ASP A 62 3.00 24.60 31.80
N ALA A 63 3.98 23.76 31.40
CA ALA A 63 3.78 22.76 30.34
C ALA A 63 2.57 21.84 30.57
N ALA A 64 2.32 21.44 31.82
CA ALA A 64 1.18 20.60 32.17
C ALA A 64 -0.16 21.31 31.90
N ARG A 65 -0.24 22.62 32.16
CA ARG A 65 -1.43 23.44 31.90
C ARG A 65 -1.67 23.61 30.40
N ILE A 66 -0.62 23.91 29.64
CA ILE A 66 -0.68 24.09 28.18
C ILE A 66 -1.19 22.81 27.50
N VAL A 67 -0.67 21.64 27.89
CA VAL A 67 -1.10 20.35 27.34
C VAL A 67 -2.56 20.04 27.72
N SER A 68 -2.98 20.37 28.94
CA SER A 68 -4.36 20.13 29.40
C SER A 68 -5.40 21.03 28.74
N ALA A 69 -5.02 22.25 28.34
CA ALA A 69 -5.92 23.23 27.74
C ALA A 69 -6.16 23.03 26.24
N GLN A 70 -5.44 22.09 25.59
CA GLN A 70 -5.41 21.91 24.14
C GLN A 70 -5.11 23.21 23.37
N ASP A 71 -4.42 24.16 24.00
CA ASP A 71 -4.10 25.42 23.36
C ASP A 71 -2.94 25.19 22.36
N ILE A 72 -3.28 25.22 21.08
CA ILE A 72 -2.33 24.98 19.99
C ILE A 72 -1.46 26.21 19.77
N ALA A 73 -1.92 27.40 20.15
CA ALA A 73 -1.20 28.65 19.89
C ALA A 73 0.17 28.70 20.60
N PRO A 74 0.30 28.37 21.91
CA PRO A 74 1.60 28.30 22.58
C PRO A 74 2.54 27.26 21.99
N ILE A 75 2.01 26.13 21.52
CA ILE A 75 2.80 25.06 20.89
C ILE A 75 3.33 25.54 19.54
N ALA A 76 2.48 26.17 18.73
CA ALA A 76 2.86 26.74 17.44
C ALA A 76 3.90 27.85 17.61
N ASP A 77 3.71 28.74 18.59
CA ASP A 77 4.62 29.85 18.87
C ASP A 77 5.98 29.35 19.37
N SER A 78 5.98 28.30 20.21
CA SER A 78 7.22 27.63 20.63
C SER A 78 7.97 27.02 19.45
N VAL A 79 7.27 26.40 18.50
CA VAL A 79 7.88 25.81 17.29
C VAL A 79 8.38 26.89 16.33
N MET A 80 7.69 28.03 16.21
CA MET A 80 8.08 29.14 15.35
C MET A 80 9.28 29.90 15.91
N THR A 81 9.33 30.14 17.22
CA THR A 81 10.47 30.79 17.89
C THR A 81 11.75 29.96 17.87
N LEU A 82 11.64 28.63 17.77
CA LEU A 82 12.78 27.75 17.47
C LEU A 82 13.43 28.12 16.12
N GLY A 83 12.70 28.64 15.13
CA GLY A 83 13.22 28.97 13.80
C GLY A 83 14.24 30.11 13.73
N ASP A 84 14.19 31.08 14.65
CA ASP A 84 14.78 32.41 14.43
C ASP A 84 16.17 32.65 15.04
N GLY A 85 16.67 31.80 15.94
CA GLY A 85 17.96 32.08 16.63
C GLY A 85 18.87 30.90 16.94
N ALA A 86 18.33 29.69 17.12
CA ALA A 86 19.11 28.49 17.50
C ALA A 86 18.54 27.15 16.98
N GLY A 87 17.33 27.12 16.39
CA GLY A 87 16.65 25.89 15.98
C GLY A 87 16.78 25.54 14.49
N SER A 88 17.72 26.15 13.76
CA SER A 88 18.18 25.58 12.48
C SER A 88 18.70 24.14 12.68
N HIS A 89 19.42 23.87 13.79
CA HIS A 89 19.85 22.54 14.19
C HIS A 89 18.68 21.62 14.60
N GLY A 90 17.67 22.17 15.28
CA GLY A 90 16.46 21.43 15.67
C GLY A 90 15.66 20.95 14.45
N LEU A 91 15.39 21.85 13.50
CA LEU A 91 14.72 21.52 12.24
C LEU A 91 15.54 20.57 11.36
N LEU A 92 16.87 20.73 11.32
CA LEU A 92 17.78 19.78 10.66
C LEU A 92 17.68 18.37 11.28
N ASN A 93 17.59 18.25 12.60
CA ASN A 93 17.45 16.95 13.28
C ASN A 93 16.11 16.26 12.96
N ILE A 94 15.02 17.03 12.82
CA ILE A 94 13.73 16.50 12.34
C ILE A 94 13.88 15.99 10.91
N GLY A 95 14.50 16.79 10.04
CA GLY A 95 14.74 16.42 8.64
C GLY A 95 15.53 15.12 8.54
N GLN A 96 16.60 14.99 9.32
CA GLN A 96 17.42 13.77 9.39
C GLN A 96 16.63 12.57 9.91
N GLY A 97 15.90 12.72 11.01
CA GLY A 97 15.10 11.63 11.56
C GLY A 97 13.95 11.20 10.64
N LEU A 98 13.28 12.15 9.98
CA LEU A 98 12.30 11.87 8.94
C LEU A 98 12.92 11.13 7.76
N MET A 99 14.09 11.55 7.27
CA MET A 99 14.78 10.84 6.19
C MET A 99 15.17 9.42 6.60
N SER A 100 15.69 9.23 7.82
CA SER A 100 16.03 7.88 8.32
C SER A 100 14.79 6.97 8.40
N ALA A 101 13.66 7.48 8.91
CA ALA A 101 12.41 6.75 8.99
C ALA A 101 11.87 6.39 7.60
N ILE A 102 11.94 7.33 6.64
CA ILE A 102 11.55 7.10 5.25
C ILE A 102 12.45 6.04 4.61
N MET A 103 13.78 6.14 4.76
CA MET A 103 14.71 5.15 4.21
C MET A 103 14.41 3.75 4.73
N ILE A 104 14.19 3.62 6.05
CA ILE A 104 13.83 2.34 6.67
C ILE A 104 12.49 1.83 6.15
N ALA A 105 11.47 2.69 6.07
CA ALA A 105 10.16 2.31 5.55
C ALA A 105 10.24 1.87 4.07
N VAL A 106 11.02 2.58 3.26
CA VAL A 106 11.27 2.26 1.84
C VAL A 106 11.97 0.90 1.71
N LEU A 107 12.97 0.61 2.53
CA LEU A 107 13.70 -0.66 2.51
C LEU A 107 12.85 -1.85 3.03
N LEU A 108 11.99 -1.61 4.01
CA LEU A 108 11.07 -2.62 4.56
C LEU A 108 9.88 -2.89 3.64
N THR A 109 9.48 -1.93 2.81
CA THR A 109 8.29 -2.05 1.96
C THR A 109 8.36 -3.24 0.98
N PRO A 110 9.45 -3.47 0.22
CA PRO A 110 9.61 -4.65 -0.64
C PRO A 110 9.50 -5.97 0.13
N TRP A 111 10.09 -6.03 1.33
CA TRP A 111 10.06 -7.23 2.16
C TRP A 111 8.64 -7.55 2.64
N LEU A 112 7.93 -6.58 3.20
CA LEU A 112 6.53 -6.74 3.65
C LEU A 112 5.60 -7.08 2.49
N THR A 113 5.81 -6.45 1.32
CA THR A 113 5.05 -6.76 0.11
C THR A 113 5.36 -8.17 -0.38
N GLY A 114 6.61 -8.63 -0.25
CA GLY A 114 7.03 -9.99 -0.57
C GLY A 114 6.33 -11.04 0.30
N MET A 115 6.24 -10.80 1.61
CA MET A 115 5.47 -11.66 2.53
C MET A 115 4.01 -11.77 2.12
N LEU A 116 3.41 -10.63 1.75
CA LEU A 116 2.02 -10.55 1.35
C LEU A 116 1.79 -11.33 0.05
N VAL A 117 2.62 -11.09 -0.97
CA VAL A 117 2.56 -11.81 -2.24
C VAL A 117 2.76 -13.32 -2.06
N ALA A 118 3.72 -13.73 -1.23
CA ALA A 118 3.93 -15.15 -0.90
C ALA A 118 2.70 -15.77 -0.22
N SER A 119 2.08 -15.06 0.74
CA SER A 119 0.89 -15.56 1.44
C SER A 119 -0.34 -15.67 0.54
N LEU A 120 -0.51 -14.74 -0.42
CA LEU A 120 -1.60 -14.79 -1.39
C LEU A 120 -1.41 -15.92 -2.40
N ARG A 121 -0.17 -16.21 -2.80
CA ARG A 121 0.16 -17.31 -3.71
C ARG A 121 -0.14 -18.68 -3.13
N GLU A 122 0.15 -18.90 -1.86
CA GLU A 122 -0.11 -20.20 -1.23
C GLU A 122 -1.58 -20.40 -0.84
N GLY A 123 -2.41 -19.36 -0.89
CA GLY A 123 -3.84 -19.46 -0.60
C GLY A 123 -4.19 -19.87 0.84
N ARG A 124 -3.19 -19.94 1.74
CA ARG A 124 -3.31 -20.30 3.17
C ARG A 124 -2.61 -19.29 4.07
N SER A 125 -2.88 -19.34 5.37
CA SER A 125 -2.09 -18.59 6.35
C SER A 125 -0.74 -19.28 6.60
N LEU A 126 0.34 -18.59 6.25
CA LEU A 126 1.70 -19.04 6.52
C LEU A 126 2.04 -18.90 8.02
N ARG A 127 2.98 -19.72 8.50
CA ARG A 127 3.63 -19.56 9.81
C ARG A 127 4.65 -18.42 9.78
N PHE A 128 5.10 -17.94 10.94
CA PHE A 128 6.05 -16.82 11.01
C PHE A 128 7.35 -17.08 10.22
N GLY A 129 7.93 -18.27 10.35
CA GLY A 129 9.14 -18.65 9.60
C GLY A 129 8.92 -18.70 8.08
N GLU A 130 7.77 -19.24 7.64
CA GLU A 130 7.40 -19.29 6.23
C GLU A 130 7.16 -17.88 5.66
N LEU A 131 6.52 -16.98 6.44
CA LEU A 131 6.36 -15.57 6.07
C LEU A 131 7.72 -14.89 5.93
N TRP A 132 8.62 -15.08 6.91
CA TRP A 132 9.95 -14.49 6.89
C TRP A 132 10.77 -14.93 5.67
N ALA A 133 10.82 -16.25 5.41
CA ALA A 133 11.47 -16.83 4.25
C ALA A 133 10.81 -16.39 2.94
N GLY A 134 9.47 -16.33 2.89
CA GLY A 134 8.70 -15.85 1.75
C GLY A 134 8.97 -14.39 1.42
N GLY A 135 9.10 -13.53 2.44
CA GLY A 135 9.49 -12.14 2.33
C GLY A 135 10.86 -11.98 1.66
N TRP A 136 11.86 -12.75 2.11
CA TRP A 136 13.21 -12.72 1.51
C TRP A 136 13.26 -13.29 0.10
N ARG A 137 12.54 -14.38 -0.17
CA ARG A 137 12.46 -14.99 -1.51
C ARG A 137 11.90 -14.02 -2.55
N GLU A 138 10.90 -13.22 -2.16
CA GLU A 138 10.25 -12.26 -3.04
C GLU A 138 10.88 -10.86 -3.03
N TYR A 139 11.80 -10.59 -2.08
CA TYR A 139 12.41 -9.28 -1.88
C TYR A 139 12.99 -8.70 -3.16
N GLY A 140 13.83 -9.47 -3.87
CA GLY A 140 14.49 -9.00 -5.09
C GLY A 140 13.50 -8.65 -6.21
N ARG A 141 12.38 -9.39 -6.33
CA ARG A 141 11.34 -9.11 -7.34
C ARG A 141 10.56 -7.85 -6.99
N GLN A 142 10.20 -7.69 -5.72
CA GLN A 142 9.48 -6.49 -5.25
C GLN A 142 10.38 -5.24 -5.24
N PHE A 143 11.67 -5.38 -4.96
CA PHE A 143 12.63 -4.29 -5.04
C PHE A 143 12.83 -3.82 -6.48
N ARG A 144 12.98 -4.76 -7.43
CA ARG A 144 13.00 -4.41 -8.87
C ARG A 144 11.71 -3.72 -9.31
N LEU A 145 10.54 -4.16 -8.80
CA LEU A 145 9.29 -3.45 -9.06
C LEU A 145 9.29 -2.04 -8.47
N MET A 146 9.85 -1.83 -7.29
CA MET A 146 10.00 -0.51 -6.70
C MET A 146 10.87 0.41 -7.57
N LEU A 147 11.95 -0.11 -8.15
CA LEU A 147 12.77 0.63 -9.11
C LEU A 147 12.00 0.94 -10.40
N VAL A 148 11.26 -0.03 -10.94
CA VAL A 148 10.40 0.20 -12.12
C VAL A 148 9.30 1.21 -11.81
N ALA A 149 8.78 1.24 -10.58
CA ALA A 149 7.78 2.20 -10.14
C ALA A 149 8.30 3.64 -10.09
N LEU A 150 9.62 3.87 -10.13
CA LEU A 150 10.17 5.21 -10.30
C LEU A 150 9.79 5.82 -11.66
N ILE A 151 9.58 5.00 -12.69
CA ILE A 151 9.21 5.46 -14.03
C ILE A 151 7.85 6.19 -14.01
N PRO A 152 6.73 5.59 -13.57
CA PRO A 152 5.45 6.29 -13.51
C PRO A 152 5.47 7.47 -12.52
N TRP A 153 6.25 7.40 -11.43
CA TRP A 153 6.43 8.56 -10.54
C TRP A 153 7.20 9.71 -11.20
N ALA A 154 8.20 9.42 -12.04
CA ALA A 154 8.89 10.44 -12.83
C ALA A 154 7.93 11.12 -13.83
N VAL A 155 7.01 10.36 -14.42
CA VAL A 155 5.94 10.91 -15.29
C VAL A 155 5.01 11.85 -14.51
N VAL A 156 4.60 11.47 -13.29
CA VAL A 156 3.82 12.35 -12.41
C VAL A 156 4.59 13.63 -12.10
N GLY A 157 5.89 13.53 -11.79
CA GLY A 157 6.75 14.69 -11.54
C GLY A 157 6.84 15.63 -12.75
N LEU A 158 7.01 15.08 -13.95
CA LEU A 158 7.02 15.85 -15.19
C LEU A 158 5.69 16.58 -15.42
N ILE A 159 4.56 15.88 -15.23
CA ILE A 159 3.23 16.48 -15.34
C ILE A 159 3.05 17.60 -14.32
N ALA A 160 3.50 17.40 -13.07
CA ALA A 160 3.44 18.43 -12.04
C ALA A 160 4.25 19.67 -12.40
N VAL A 161 5.46 19.50 -12.93
CA VAL A 161 6.31 20.61 -13.40
C VAL A 161 5.65 21.36 -14.55
N LEU A 162 5.17 20.65 -15.58
CA LEU A 162 4.51 21.25 -16.74
C LEU A 162 3.21 21.98 -16.35
N ALA A 163 2.38 21.38 -15.51
CA ALA A 163 1.14 21.98 -15.02
C ALA A 163 1.44 23.23 -14.18
N SER A 164 2.46 23.19 -13.33
CA SER A 164 2.90 24.35 -12.54
C SER A 164 3.43 25.49 -13.43
N PHE A 165 4.21 25.15 -14.47
CA PHE A 165 4.72 26.13 -15.42
C PHE A 165 3.58 26.81 -16.18
N TRP A 166 2.58 26.04 -16.63
CA TRP A 166 1.37 26.55 -17.27
C TRP A 166 0.53 27.45 -16.36
N ALA A 167 0.41 27.11 -15.07
CA ALA A 167 -0.28 27.95 -14.10
C ALA A 167 0.45 29.30 -13.92
N ARG A 168 1.79 29.30 -13.89
CA ARG A 168 2.61 30.50 -13.71
C ARG A 168 2.63 31.41 -14.95
N HIS A 169 2.78 30.88 -16.16
CA HIS A 169 2.82 31.69 -17.40
C HIS A 169 1.47 32.34 -17.76
N GLY A 170 0.39 31.91 -17.12
CA GLY A 170 -0.90 32.59 -17.21
C GLY A 170 -1.03 33.87 -16.40
N ASN A 171 -0.02 34.23 -15.60
CA ASN A 171 -0.07 35.34 -14.66
C ASN A 171 0.40 36.68 -15.25
N ASP A 172 1.19 36.67 -16.33
CA ASP A 172 1.81 37.90 -16.87
C ASP A 172 0.82 38.89 -17.52
N THR A 173 -0.48 38.58 -17.52
CA THR A 173 -1.54 39.40 -18.14
C THR A 173 -2.70 39.79 -17.21
N ARG A 174 -2.63 39.62 -15.88
CA ARG A 174 -3.87 39.70 -15.05
C ARG A 174 -3.85 40.59 -13.81
N ILE A 175 -4.93 41.39 -13.73
CA ILE A 175 -5.31 42.34 -12.67
C ILE A 175 -6.22 41.69 -11.58
N LEU A 176 -6.70 40.45 -11.75
CA LEU A 176 -7.61 39.78 -10.80
C LEU A 176 -7.03 38.49 -10.18
N ALA A 177 -6.99 38.44 -8.84
CA ALA A 177 -6.51 37.29 -8.04
C ALA A 177 -7.36 36.01 -8.19
N SER A 178 -8.65 36.12 -8.55
CA SER A 178 -9.58 34.98 -8.61
C SER A 178 -9.21 33.93 -9.67
N ILE A 179 -8.59 34.34 -10.77
CA ILE A 179 -8.22 33.42 -11.86
C ILE A 179 -6.92 32.65 -11.53
N GLY A 180 -6.03 33.23 -10.72
CA GLY A 180 -4.83 32.57 -10.23
C GLY A 180 -5.17 31.37 -9.34
N GLU A 181 -6.13 31.56 -8.43
CA GLU A 181 -6.60 30.51 -7.52
C GLU A 181 -7.25 29.35 -8.27
N GLN A 182 -8.09 29.65 -9.27
CA GLN A 182 -8.72 28.62 -10.10
C GLN A 182 -7.70 27.75 -10.83
N ARG A 183 -6.63 28.35 -11.39
CA ARG A 183 -5.57 27.62 -12.08
C ARG A 183 -4.78 26.73 -11.12
N ASN A 184 -4.44 27.26 -9.95
CA ASN A 184 -3.76 26.48 -8.92
C ASN A 184 -4.60 25.27 -8.49
N SER A 185 -5.92 25.46 -8.32
CA SER A 185 -6.85 24.36 -8.03
C SER A 185 -6.85 23.30 -9.14
N ILE A 186 -6.87 23.71 -10.41
CA ILE A 186 -6.80 22.77 -11.55
C ILE A 186 -5.48 21.97 -11.53
N VAL A 187 -4.34 22.63 -11.30
CA VAL A 187 -3.04 21.94 -11.19
C VAL A 187 -3.07 20.91 -10.06
N MET A 188 -3.61 21.29 -8.90
CA MET A 188 -3.75 20.39 -7.75
C MET A 188 -4.57 19.14 -8.11
N TRP A 189 -5.71 19.31 -8.79
CA TRP A 189 -6.54 18.18 -9.24
C TRP A 189 -5.83 17.30 -10.27
N VAL A 190 -5.16 17.88 -11.27
CA VAL A 190 -4.42 17.14 -12.30
C VAL A 190 -3.31 16.30 -11.67
N VAL A 191 -2.50 16.90 -10.80
CA VAL A 191 -1.42 16.20 -10.10
C VAL A 191 -1.98 15.13 -9.16
N GLY A 192 -3.05 15.43 -8.43
CA GLY A 192 -3.71 14.49 -7.53
C GLY A 192 -4.25 13.25 -8.24
N ILE A 193 -4.99 13.44 -9.34
CA ILE A 193 -5.55 12.33 -10.14
C ILE A 193 -4.43 11.50 -10.77
N THR A 194 -3.41 12.15 -11.34
CA THR A 194 -2.29 11.43 -11.97
C THR A 194 -1.49 10.63 -10.93
N SER A 195 -1.27 11.19 -9.74
CA SER A 195 -0.62 10.49 -8.61
C SER A 195 -1.43 9.28 -8.15
N LEU A 196 -2.76 9.43 -8.07
CA LEU A 196 -3.67 8.34 -7.72
C LEU A 196 -3.59 7.20 -8.76
N LEU A 197 -3.63 7.53 -10.06
CA LEU A 197 -3.51 6.55 -11.14
C LEU A 197 -2.14 5.83 -11.13
N CYS A 198 -1.06 6.59 -10.89
CA CYS A 198 0.28 6.03 -10.71
C CYS A 198 0.31 5.01 -9.57
N TRP A 199 -0.24 5.39 -8.41
CA TRP A 199 -0.30 4.52 -7.25
C TRP A 199 -1.14 3.25 -7.49
N ILE A 200 -2.30 3.39 -8.13
CA ILE A 200 -3.16 2.25 -8.53
C ILE A 200 -2.41 1.31 -9.49
N SER A 201 -1.68 1.87 -10.46
CA SER A 201 -0.87 1.09 -11.41
C SER A 201 0.17 0.22 -10.69
N ILE A 202 0.86 0.77 -9.69
CA ILE A 202 1.85 0.01 -8.90
C ILE A 202 1.19 -1.10 -8.09
N GLU A 203 0.04 -0.84 -7.49
CA GLU A 203 -0.68 -1.85 -6.69
C GLU A 203 -1.23 -2.98 -7.57
N SER A 204 -1.71 -2.66 -8.77
CA SER A 204 -2.14 -3.66 -9.76
C SER A 204 -0.97 -4.55 -10.24
N ALA A 205 0.25 -3.99 -10.34
CA ALA A 205 1.44 -4.76 -10.68
C ALA A 205 1.82 -5.77 -9.59
N ARG A 206 1.64 -5.41 -8.31
CA ARG A 206 1.83 -6.33 -7.18
C ARG A 206 0.80 -7.45 -7.18
N ALA A 207 -0.45 -7.13 -7.51
CA ALA A 207 -1.48 -8.14 -7.69
C ALA A 207 -1.14 -9.11 -8.84
N ALA A 208 -0.61 -8.61 -9.96
CA ALA A 208 -0.16 -9.45 -11.06
C ALA A 208 0.96 -10.43 -10.64
N PHE A 209 1.87 -10.00 -9.76
CA PHE A 209 2.89 -10.90 -9.18
C PHE A 209 2.31 -11.97 -8.28
N ALA A 210 1.29 -11.65 -7.49
CA ALA A 210 0.62 -12.64 -6.65
C ALA A 210 -0.21 -13.63 -7.49
N ALA A 211 -0.80 -13.19 -8.61
CA ALA A 211 -1.58 -14.04 -9.50
C ALA A 211 -0.74 -14.99 -10.38
N ASP A 212 0.46 -14.59 -10.83
CA ASP A 212 1.32 -15.42 -11.70
C ASP A 212 2.69 -15.71 -11.06
N THR A 213 2.97 -16.99 -10.81
CA THR A 213 4.21 -17.49 -10.24
C THR A 213 5.41 -17.39 -11.18
N GLY A 214 5.20 -17.50 -12.50
CA GLY A 214 6.23 -17.53 -13.53
C GLY A 214 6.79 -16.17 -13.94
N LEU A 215 6.19 -15.05 -13.51
CA LEU A 215 6.62 -13.70 -13.89
C LEU A 215 8.00 -13.33 -13.33
N ARG A 216 9.07 -13.45 -14.11
CA ARG A 216 10.42 -13.04 -13.66
C ARG A 216 10.71 -11.55 -13.85
N SER A 217 10.02 -10.87 -14.76
CA SER A 217 10.26 -9.46 -15.11
C SER A 217 9.30 -8.50 -14.42
N ALA A 218 9.85 -7.54 -13.66
CA ALA A 218 9.09 -6.48 -13.01
C ALA A 218 8.38 -5.55 -14.01
N PHE A 219 9.01 -5.24 -15.14
CA PHE A 219 8.40 -4.42 -16.17
C PHE A 219 7.18 -5.11 -16.81
N ARG A 220 7.28 -6.42 -17.09
CA ARG A 220 6.13 -7.19 -17.59
C ARG A 220 4.99 -7.27 -16.58
N ALA A 221 5.32 -7.42 -15.29
CA ALA A 221 4.31 -7.41 -14.23
C ALA A 221 3.60 -6.04 -14.14
N TRP A 222 4.36 -4.95 -14.26
CA TRP A 222 3.80 -3.60 -14.32
C TRP A 222 2.89 -3.39 -15.53
N LEU A 223 3.32 -3.79 -16.74
CA LEU A 223 2.50 -3.72 -17.94
C LEU A 223 1.20 -4.53 -17.81
N ARG A 224 1.23 -5.72 -17.19
CA ARG A 224 0.01 -6.50 -16.93
C ARG A 224 -0.93 -5.81 -15.94
N GLY A 225 -0.39 -5.20 -14.88
CA GLY A 225 -1.18 -4.37 -13.95
C GLY A 225 -1.84 -3.20 -14.66
N LEU A 226 -1.08 -2.51 -15.52
CA LEU A 226 -1.60 -1.42 -16.35
C LEU A 226 -2.70 -1.92 -17.33
N MET A 227 -2.50 -3.09 -17.94
CA MET A 227 -3.52 -3.70 -18.81
C MET A 227 -4.79 -4.09 -18.04
N LEU A 228 -4.68 -4.53 -16.78
CA LEU A 228 -5.83 -4.78 -15.90
C LEU A 228 -6.62 -3.48 -15.66
N MET A 229 -5.90 -2.38 -15.37
CA MET A 229 -6.51 -1.06 -15.19
C MET A 229 -7.23 -0.59 -16.46
N LEU A 230 -6.65 -0.80 -17.64
CA LEU A 230 -7.27 -0.42 -18.93
C LEU A 230 -8.47 -1.31 -19.30
N ARG A 231 -8.43 -2.61 -18.99
CA ARG A 231 -9.50 -3.56 -19.33
C ARG A 231 -10.69 -3.50 -18.38
N ARG A 232 -10.46 -3.18 -17.10
CA ARG A 232 -11.49 -3.16 -16.05
C ARG A 232 -11.33 -1.94 -15.12
N PRO A 233 -11.34 -0.70 -15.63
CA PRO A 233 -11.03 0.49 -14.86
C PRO A 233 -11.97 0.68 -13.67
N LEU A 234 -13.28 0.49 -13.88
CA LEU A 234 -14.28 0.65 -12.83
C LEU A 234 -14.11 -0.37 -11.70
N SER A 235 -13.79 -1.63 -12.01
CA SER A 235 -13.61 -2.66 -10.99
C SER A 235 -12.36 -2.41 -10.14
N VAL A 236 -11.24 -2.02 -10.79
CA VAL A 236 -10.01 -1.68 -10.08
C VAL A 236 -10.23 -0.45 -9.21
N LEU A 237 -10.84 0.59 -9.76
CA LEU A 237 -11.12 1.83 -9.03
C LEU A 237 -12.04 1.60 -7.84
N LEU A 238 -13.13 0.84 -8.02
CA LEU A 238 -14.04 0.48 -6.93
C LEU A 238 -13.31 -0.26 -5.81
N VAL A 239 -12.53 -1.30 -6.15
CA VAL A 239 -11.79 -2.07 -5.14
C VAL A 239 -10.82 -1.18 -4.37
N VAL A 240 -10.06 -0.34 -5.08
CA VAL A 240 -9.07 0.53 -4.45
C VAL A 240 -9.74 1.61 -3.60
N ILE A 241 -10.71 2.34 -4.13
CA ILE A 241 -11.40 3.41 -3.39
C ILE A 241 -12.12 2.84 -2.17
N ALA A 242 -12.88 1.76 -2.33
CA ALA A 242 -13.64 1.18 -1.22
C ALA A 242 -12.71 0.69 -0.10
N THR A 243 -11.62 -0.02 -0.43
CA THR A 243 -10.68 -0.51 0.58
C THR A 243 -9.90 0.62 1.27
N VAL A 244 -9.50 1.66 0.53
CA VAL A 244 -8.85 2.85 1.11
C VAL A 244 -9.82 3.61 2.01
N ALA A 245 -11.04 3.87 1.53
CA ALA A 245 -12.06 4.60 2.29
C ALA A 245 -12.41 3.89 3.59
N ILE A 246 -12.58 2.55 3.56
CA ILE A 246 -12.86 1.77 4.77
C ILE A 246 -11.66 1.78 5.71
N GLY A 247 -10.44 1.55 5.22
CA GLY A 247 -9.24 1.54 6.05
C GLY A 247 -8.95 2.88 6.72
N VAL A 248 -9.00 3.96 5.94
CA VAL A 248 -8.81 5.34 6.44
C VAL A 248 -9.97 5.76 7.34
N GLY A 249 -11.22 5.47 6.95
CA GLY A 249 -12.40 5.78 7.75
C GLY A 249 -12.34 5.10 9.12
N LEU A 250 -11.97 3.81 9.16
CA LEU A 250 -11.80 3.08 10.42
C LEU A 250 -10.65 3.63 11.26
N ALA A 251 -9.51 3.96 10.65
CA ALA A 251 -8.40 4.61 11.34
C ALA A 251 -8.82 5.97 11.95
N MET A 252 -9.54 6.80 11.19
CA MET A 252 -10.03 8.10 11.67
C MET A 252 -11.03 7.95 12.81
N LEU A 253 -11.98 7.00 12.70
CA LEU A 253 -12.94 6.70 13.76
C LEU A 253 -12.25 6.29 15.06
N LEU A 254 -11.20 5.47 14.97
CA LEU A 254 -10.42 5.06 16.14
C LEU A 254 -9.64 6.21 16.76
N GLN A 255 -9.28 7.25 15.99
CA GLN A 255 -8.57 8.43 16.53
C GLN A 255 -9.50 9.49 17.13
N GLN A 256 -10.81 9.46 16.84
CA GLN A 256 -11.74 10.48 17.36
C GLN A 256 -11.76 10.61 18.89
N PRO A 257 -11.75 9.53 19.70
CA PRO A 257 -11.74 9.65 21.15
C PRO A 257 -10.51 10.40 21.67
N ALA A 258 -9.34 10.16 21.07
CA ALA A 258 -8.09 10.82 21.42
C ALA A 258 -8.12 12.33 21.13
N MET A 259 -8.89 12.76 20.12
CA MET A 259 -9.01 14.18 19.77
C MET A 259 -10.02 14.92 20.68
N ARG A 260 -11.03 14.24 21.20
CA ARG A 260 -12.16 14.85 21.92
C ARG A 260 -12.00 14.90 23.44
N SER A 261 -11.10 14.12 24.01
CA SER A 261 -11.02 13.91 25.46
C SER A 261 -9.69 14.39 26.03
N VAL A 262 -9.75 15.38 26.92
CA VAL A 262 -8.63 15.84 27.76
C VAL A 262 -8.22 14.77 28.80
N THR A 263 -9.11 13.82 29.09
CA THR A 263 -8.98 12.83 30.18
C THR A 263 -8.67 11.40 29.70
N SER A 264 -8.49 11.19 28.40
CA SER A 264 -8.13 9.86 27.89
C SER A 264 -6.76 9.48 28.42
N SER A 265 -6.68 8.36 29.14
CA SER A 265 -5.40 7.86 29.62
C SER A 265 -4.44 7.68 28.44
N ALA A 266 -3.20 8.13 28.57
CA ALA A 266 -2.20 8.09 27.49
C ALA A 266 -2.06 6.67 26.88
N GLY A 267 -2.25 5.63 27.70
CA GLY A 267 -2.28 4.24 27.26
C GLY A 267 -3.44 3.93 26.29
N LEU A 268 -4.65 4.45 26.53
CA LEU A 268 -5.80 4.25 25.64
C LEU A 268 -5.56 4.91 24.28
N VAL A 269 -5.07 6.16 24.28
CA VAL A 269 -4.73 6.88 23.03
C VAL A 269 -3.69 6.11 22.23
N TRP A 270 -2.66 5.59 22.90
CA TRP A 270 -1.62 4.78 22.25
C TRP A 270 -2.20 3.49 21.66
N ILE A 271 -3.03 2.75 22.41
CA ILE A 271 -3.69 1.52 21.91
C ILE A 271 -4.55 1.82 20.69
N LEU A 272 -5.35 2.89 20.72
CA LEU A 272 -6.19 3.29 19.58
C LEU A 272 -5.35 3.67 18.35
N ALA A 273 -4.23 4.36 18.55
CA ALA A 273 -3.26 4.66 17.48
C ALA A 273 -2.67 3.37 16.87
N GLN A 274 -2.30 2.38 17.69
CA GLN A 274 -1.83 1.10 17.18
C GLN A 274 -2.93 0.36 16.41
N LEU A 275 -4.17 0.38 16.92
CA LEU A 275 -5.30 -0.28 16.27
C LEU A 275 -5.65 0.38 14.92
N ALA A 276 -5.48 1.71 14.80
CA ALA A 276 -5.59 2.42 13.53
C ALA A 276 -4.51 1.97 12.51
N VAL A 277 -3.27 1.75 12.95
CA VAL A 277 -2.21 1.20 12.08
C VAL A 277 -2.55 -0.23 11.63
N PHE A 278 -3.08 -1.06 12.54
CA PHE A 278 -3.56 -2.39 12.19
C PHE A 278 -4.68 -2.37 11.16
N ALA A 279 -5.62 -1.42 11.27
CA ALA A 279 -6.71 -1.23 10.31
C ALA A 279 -6.20 -0.88 8.90
N LEU A 280 -5.20 -0.01 8.81
CA LEU A 280 -4.58 0.36 7.52
C LEU A 280 -3.87 -0.85 6.87
N TRP A 281 -3.18 -1.67 7.66
CA TRP A 281 -2.57 -2.90 7.16
C TRP A 281 -3.60 -3.93 6.72
N TRP A 282 -4.68 -4.11 7.50
CA TRP A 282 -5.79 -4.98 7.12
C TRP A 282 -6.40 -4.56 5.78
N ALA A 283 -6.70 -3.27 5.61
CA ALA A 283 -7.27 -2.73 4.37
C ALA A 283 -6.34 -2.93 3.17
N ARG A 284 -5.02 -2.82 3.36
CA ARG A 284 -4.02 -3.12 2.33
C ARG A 284 -4.02 -4.59 1.90
N ILE A 285 -4.11 -5.52 2.85
CA ILE A 285 -4.18 -6.96 2.56
C ILE A 285 -5.47 -7.27 1.78
N ALA A 286 -6.60 -6.73 2.23
CA ALA A 286 -7.89 -6.88 1.57
C ALA A 286 -7.86 -6.36 0.13
N ARG A 287 -7.27 -5.18 -0.08
CA ARG A 287 -7.10 -4.60 -1.41
C ARG A 287 -6.31 -5.50 -2.33
N LEU A 288 -5.14 -5.99 -1.90
CA LEU A 288 -4.29 -6.83 -2.74
C LEU A 288 -4.95 -8.19 -3.02
N SER A 289 -5.62 -8.79 -2.04
CA SER A 289 -6.40 -10.03 -2.23
C SER A 289 -7.58 -9.85 -3.20
N ALA A 290 -8.28 -8.71 -3.13
CA ALA A 290 -9.35 -8.40 -4.07
C ALA A 290 -8.78 -8.17 -5.49
N LEU A 291 -7.69 -7.42 -5.62
CA LEU A 291 -7.05 -7.17 -6.92
C LEU A 291 -6.49 -8.44 -7.57
N THR A 292 -5.93 -9.38 -6.81
CA THR A 292 -5.47 -10.66 -7.35
C THR A 292 -6.62 -11.50 -7.88
N SER A 293 -7.77 -11.50 -7.19
CA SER A 293 -8.93 -12.29 -7.58
C SER A 293 -9.61 -11.81 -8.87
N ILE A 294 -9.48 -10.52 -9.22
CA ILE A 294 -10.00 -9.96 -10.48
C ILE A 294 -8.97 -9.96 -11.61
N SER A 295 -7.71 -10.31 -11.33
CA SER A 295 -6.65 -10.39 -12.33
C SER A 295 -6.87 -11.61 -13.25
N PRO A 296 -6.71 -11.47 -14.58
CA PRO A 296 -6.74 -12.61 -15.49
C PRO A 296 -5.62 -13.58 -15.12
N LEU A 297 -5.97 -14.82 -14.83
CA LEU A 297 -5.01 -15.91 -14.72
C LEU A 297 -4.38 -16.14 -16.10
N PRO A 298 -3.07 -16.49 -16.18
CA PRO A 298 -2.51 -17.02 -17.41
C PRO A 298 -3.34 -18.23 -17.89
N PRO A 299 -3.46 -18.46 -19.21
CA PRO A 299 -4.00 -19.73 -19.69
C PRO A 299 -3.18 -20.85 -19.04
N ALA A 300 -3.88 -21.83 -18.46
CA ALA A 300 -3.22 -22.98 -17.87
C ALA A 300 -2.25 -23.57 -18.89
N PRO A 301 -1.04 -24.02 -18.49
CA PRO A 301 -0.23 -24.81 -19.38
C PRO A 301 -1.12 -25.93 -19.90
N GLN A 302 -1.30 -25.98 -21.23
CA GLN A 302 -1.95 -27.11 -21.87
C GLN A 302 -1.05 -28.28 -21.53
N VAL A 303 -1.40 -29.04 -20.48
CA VAL A 303 -0.82 -30.35 -20.29
C VAL A 303 -1.22 -31.08 -21.56
N ALA A 304 -0.25 -31.31 -22.44
CA ALA A 304 -0.47 -32.08 -23.63
C ALA A 304 -1.00 -33.44 -23.17
N VAL A 305 -2.32 -33.64 -23.27
CA VAL A 305 -2.99 -34.93 -23.04
C VAL A 305 -2.62 -35.92 -24.17
N ALA A 306 -1.61 -35.61 -24.98
CA ALA A 306 -1.19 -36.36 -26.14
C ALA A 306 -0.49 -37.70 -25.79
N ASP A 307 0.00 -37.88 -24.56
CA ASP A 307 0.71 -39.11 -24.18
C ASP A 307 -0.15 -40.13 -23.41
N ALA A 308 -1.46 -39.88 -23.21
CA ALA A 308 -2.35 -40.80 -22.49
C ALA A 308 -3.27 -41.65 -23.41
N ILE A 309 -3.16 -41.53 -24.74
CA ILE A 309 -4.03 -42.23 -25.70
C ILE A 309 -3.28 -43.35 -26.47
N ILE A 310 -2.08 -43.75 -26.06
CA ILE A 310 -1.36 -44.88 -26.66
C ILE A 310 -0.99 -45.94 -25.61
N VAL A 311 -1.96 -46.41 -24.84
CA VAL A 311 -1.87 -47.74 -24.19
C VAL A 311 -3.29 -48.33 -24.08
N ASP A 312 -3.94 -48.57 -25.22
CA ASP A 312 -4.91 -49.67 -25.29
C ASP A 312 -5.09 -50.13 -26.74
N GLY A 313 -5.02 -51.45 -26.95
CA GLY A 313 -5.41 -52.10 -28.20
C GLY A 313 -4.33 -52.92 -28.91
N THR A 314 -4.11 -54.16 -28.45
CA THR A 314 -4.06 -55.44 -29.23
C THR A 314 -3.23 -56.48 -28.45
N SER A 315 -3.63 -57.73 -28.18
CA SER A 315 -4.85 -58.52 -28.34
C SER A 315 -4.62 -59.88 -27.59
N PRO A 316 -5.46 -60.93 -27.65
CA PRO A 316 -5.88 -61.71 -26.48
C PRO A 316 -5.35 -63.17 -26.47
N ALA A 317 -5.64 -63.87 -25.37
CA ALA A 317 -5.91 -65.31 -25.27
C ALA A 317 -4.93 -66.33 -25.90
N SER A 318 -4.25 -67.09 -25.04
CA SER A 318 -4.39 -68.57 -25.03
C SER A 318 -3.66 -69.17 -23.81
N GLU A 319 -4.46 -69.57 -22.82
CA GLU A 319 -4.17 -70.73 -21.97
C GLU A 319 -4.13 -71.99 -22.85
N PRO A 320 -3.27 -72.99 -22.58
CA PRO A 320 -3.79 -74.13 -21.83
C PRO A 320 -2.80 -74.83 -20.88
N ALA A 321 -3.33 -75.22 -19.72
CA ALA A 321 -3.26 -76.51 -19.01
C ALA A 321 -1.99 -77.41 -19.02
N SER A 322 -1.79 -78.05 -17.85
CA SER A 322 -0.94 -79.21 -17.51
C SER A 322 0.57 -78.93 -17.41
N ALA A 323 1.32 -79.43 -16.42
CA ALA A 323 1.14 -80.50 -15.43
C ALA A 323 1.87 -80.14 -14.12
#